data_AF-A0A7X0GGV9-F1
#
_entry.id   AF-A0A7X0GGV9-F1
#
_cell.length_a   1.000
_cell.length_b   1.000
_cell.length_c   1.000
_cell.angle_alpha   90.00
_cell.angle_beta   90.00
_cell.angle_gamma   90.00
#
_symmetry.space_group_name_H-M   'P 1'
#
loop_
_entity.id
_entity.type
_entity.pdbx_description
1 polymer ?
#
loop_
_entity_poly.entity_id
_entity_poly.type
_entity_poly.pdbx_seq_one_letter_code
_entity_poly.pdbx_strand_id
1 'polypeptide(L)'
;MTAPMPGATHPATPALALLLDVDGPVASPVTRDVKPEIIADLVSLASAGIPVIFNTGRSDAFIREQVMVPMIAAGMPTGTVVHAICEKGAVWFSYTSGGPGPIHMDHELAVPKAYGDDVRRMVAEDYAAHMFFDETKRAMVSVEQHLDVSNDDYLAEQKLFDADALELMGRHGLSAALLDHHAPESDDAADYRLDPTIISTDIESVRLGKDLGASRAVELLAAQGITPQAWRTVGDSRTDYAMADWLHHNDHSVKHIDVRPADGVPNKPYDVLTATDLGLGEDVIHDDAGGAFLRSWREALVG
;
A
#
# COMPACT_ATOMS: atom_id res chain seq x y z
N MET A 1 18.19 -16.13 37.01
CA MET A 1 17.45 -14.89 36.76
C MET A 1 18.18 -14.16 35.66
N THR A 2 17.74 -14.35 34.43
CA THR A 2 18.27 -13.68 33.23
C THR A 2 17.64 -12.29 33.16
N ALA A 3 18.47 -11.25 33.14
CA ALA A 3 18.01 -9.88 32.95
C ALA A 3 17.37 -9.73 31.56
N PRO A 4 16.29 -8.96 31.39
CA PRO A 4 15.77 -8.67 30.07
C PRO A 4 16.78 -7.81 29.32
N MET A 5 17.16 -8.25 28.12
CA MET A 5 17.92 -7.45 27.16
C MET A 5 17.11 -6.19 26.82
N PRO A 6 17.73 -5.00 26.71
CA PRO A 6 17.03 -3.83 26.21
C PRO A 6 16.64 -4.09 24.75
N GLY A 7 15.34 -4.19 24.47
CA GLY A 7 14.83 -4.11 23.10
C GLY A 7 15.17 -2.74 22.52
N ALA A 8 15.32 -2.66 21.20
CA ALA A 8 15.45 -1.37 20.51
C ALA A 8 14.35 -0.42 21.03
N THR A 9 14.77 0.64 21.70
CA THR A 9 13.88 1.68 22.23
C THR A 9 13.81 2.74 21.15
N HIS A 10 12.69 2.82 20.43
CA HIS A 10 12.47 3.97 19.58
C HIS A 10 12.51 5.23 20.45
N PRO A 11 13.23 6.29 20.04
CA PRO A 11 13.09 7.58 20.70
C PRO A 11 11.61 7.97 20.62
N ALA A 12 11.06 8.56 21.68
CA ALA A 12 9.65 9.01 21.69
C ALA A 12 9.34 9.97 20.53
N THR A 13 10.37 10.66 20.01
CA THR A 13 10.26 11.60 18.88
C THR A 13 11.38 11.36 17.86
N PRO A 14 11.28 10.35 16.97
CA PRO A 14 12.28 10.12 15.94
C PRO A 14 12.31 11.29 14.95
N ALA A 15 13.49 11.57 14.37
CA ALA A 15 13.65 12.67 13.42
C ALA A 15 12.77 12.52 12.17
N LEU A 16 12.50 11.27 11.76
CA LEU A 16 11.59 10.96 10.68
C LEU A 16 10.88 9.62 10.88
N ALA A 17 9.72 9.46 10.23
CA ALA A 17 9.05 8.18 9.98
C ALA A 17 8.78 8.00 8.48
N LEU A 18 8.78 6.75 8.03
CA LEU A 18 8.55 6.36 6.64
C LEU A 18 7.16 5.75 6.48
N LEU A 19 6.41 6.23 5.49
CA LEU A 19 5.12 5.69 5.10
C LEU A 19 5.16 5.36 3.61
N LEU A 20 5.38 4.09 3.30
CA LEU A 20 5.79 3.64 1.97
C LEU A 20 4.64 2.90 1.29
N ASP A 21 4.29 3.28 0.06
CA ASP A 21 3.70 2.30 -0.82
C ASP A 21 4.71 1.20 -1.16
N VAL A 22 4.19 0.05 -1.58
CA VAL A 22 4.99 -1.12 -1.90
C VAL A 22 5.22 -1.23 -3.40
N ASP A 23 4.17 -1.22 -4.21
CA ASP A 23 4.29 -1.31 -5.67
C ASP A 23 4.89 0.00 -6.21
N GLY A 24 6.00 -0.09 -6.94
CA GLY A 24 6.74 1.09 -7.36
C GLY A 24 7.89 1.36 -6.38
N PRO A 25 7.69 1.99 -5.21
CA PRO A 25 8.81 2.40 -4.35
C PRO A 25 9.67 1.28 -3.76
N VAL A 26 9.08 0.12 -3.45
CA VAL A 26 9.75 -0.98 -2.73
C VAL A 26 9.87 -2.21 -3.61
N ALA A 27 8.78 -2.60 -4.27
CA ALA A 27 8.70 -3.73 -5.18
C ALA A 27 8.59 -3.23 -6.61
N SER A 28 9.23 -3.93 -7.54
CA SER A 28 9.11 -3.63 -8.97
C SER A 28 7.65 -3.73 -9.42
N PRO A 29 7.08 -2.72 -10.10
CA PRO A 29 5.72 -2.81 -10.63
C PRO A 29 5.60 -3.85 -11.77
N VAL A 30 6.73 -4.32 -12.31
CA VAL A 30 6.78 -5.33 -13.39
C VAL A 30 6.93 -6.74 -12.83
N THR A 31 7.97 -6.99 -12.03
CA THR A 31 8.26 -8.35 -11.54
C THR A 31 7.63 -8.66 -10.19
N ARG A 32 7.18 -7.63 -9.46
CA ARG A 32 6.69 -7.70 -8.07
C ARG A 32 7.75 -8.17 -7.06
N ASP A 33 9.03 -8.22 -7.46
CA ASP A 33 10.14 -8.57 -6.58
C ASP A 33 10.68 -7.33 -5.85
N VAL A 34 11.24 -7.54 -4.66
CA VAL A 34 11.96 -6.52 -3.88
C VAL A 34 13.45 -6.75 -3.97
N LYS A 35 14.19 -5.73 -4.39
CA LYS A 35 15.66 -5.79 -4.52
C LYS A 35 16.33 -5.99 -3.15
N PRO A 36 17.35 -6.87 -3.02
CA PRO A 36 18.04 -7.09 -1.75
C PRO A 36 18.63 -5.83 -1.12
N GLU A 37 19.08 -4.86 -1.92
CA GLU A 37 19.59 -3.57 -1.45
C GLU A 37 18.50 -2.72 -0.78
N ILE A 38 17.25 -2.75 -1.28
CA ILE A 38 16.12 -2.08 -0.65
C ILE A 38 15.83 -2.71 0.71
N ILE A 39 15.84 -4.05 0.80
CA ILE A 39 15.69 -4.76 2.07
C ILE A 39 16.79 -4.35 3.06
N ALA A 40 18.05 -4.29 2.61
CA ALA A 40 19.18 -3.90 3.46
C ALA A 40 19.06 -2.45 3.97
N ASP A 41 18.62 -1.52 3.11
CA ASP A 41 18.39 -0.12 3.48
C ASP A 41 17.22 0.00 4.47
N LEU A 42 16.10 -0.69 4.24
CA LEU A 42 14.95 -0.73 5.16
C LEU A 42 15.34 -1.27 6.54
N VAL A 43 16.09 -2.38 6.60
CA VAL A 43 16.59 -2.93 7.87
C VAL A 43 17.52 -1.94 8.56
N SER A 44 18.40 -1.27 7.83
CA SER A 44 19.32 -0.28 8.39
C SER A 44 18.59 0.92 8.99
N LEU A 45 17.59 1.46 8.29
CA LEU A 45 16.76 2.58 8.75
C LEU A 45 15.95 2.18 10.00
N ALA A 46 15.31 1.02 9.97
CA ALA A 46 14.55 0.51 11.12
C ALA A 46 15.46 0.26 12.34
N SER A 47 16.67 -0.26 12.11
CA SER A 47 17.69 -0.46 13.16
C SER A 47 18.18 0.85 13.79
N ALA A 48 18.15 1.94 13.02
CA ALA A 48 18.46 3.28 13.51
C ALA A 48 17.28 3.94 14.27
N GLY A 49 16.19 3.21 14.48
CA GLY A 49 15.02 3.69 15.21
C GLY A 49 14.06 4.55 14.39
N ILE A 50 14.20 4.58 13.05
CA ILE A 50 13.22 5.19 12.15
C ILE A 50 12.02 4.24 12.02
N PRO A 51 10.79 4.67 12.35
CA PRO A 51 9.61 3.86 12.09
C PRO A 51 9.42 3.63 10.59
N VAL A 52 9.23 2.36 10.21
CA VAL A 52 8.93 1.94 8.84
C VAL A 52 7.51 1.39 8.81
N ILE A 53 6.67 1.99 7.98
CA ILE A 53 5.27 1.61 7.80
C ILE A 53 5.00 1.42 6.31
N PHE A 54 4.44 0.27 5.93
CA PHE A 54 3.94 0.03 4.59
C PHE A 54 2.45 0.38 4.52
N ASN A 55 2.02 1.07 3.48
CA ASN A 55 0.63 1.44 3.21
C ASN A 55 0.29 1.15 1.75
N THR A 56 -0.38 0.04 1.51
CA THR A 56 -0.48 -0.57 0.17
C THR A 56 -1.88 -1.13 -0.11
N GLY A 57 -2.20 -1.28 -1.40
CA GLY A 57 -3.35 -2.07 -1.86
C GLY A 57 -3.11 -3.58 -1.83
N ARG A 58 -1.87 -4.03 -1.64
CA ARG A 58 -1.49 -5.45 -1.55
C ARG A 58 -2.06 -6.12 -0.29
N SER A 59 -2.12 -7.45 -0.33
CA SER A 59 -2.55 -8.30 0.80
C SER A 59 -1.46 -8.45 1.87
N ASP A 60 -1.86 -8.92 3.05
CA ASP A 60 -0.93 -9.28 4.13
C ASP A 60 0.03 -10.39 3.71
N ALA A 61 -0.42 -11.32 2.85
CA ALA A 61 0.41 -12.41 2.34
C ALA A 61 1.58 -11.87 1.50
N PHE A 62 1.32 -10.89 0.63
CA PHE A 62 2.37 -10.26 -0.18
C PHE A 62 3.42 -9.58 0.71
N ILE A 63 2.99 -8.75 1.66
CA ILE A 63 3.91 -8.09 2.61
C ILE A 63 4.75 -9.11 3.36
N ARG A 64 4.11 -10.18 3.85
CA ARG A 64 4.80 -11.24 4.58
C ARG A 64 5.93 -11.84 3.74
N GLU A 65 5.62 -12.23 2.52
CA GLU A 65 6.49 -13.06 1.68
C GLU A 65 7.56 -12.23 0.98
N GLN A 66 7.20 -11.08 0.42
CA GLN A 66 8.09 -10.27 -0.41
C GLN A 66 8.91 -9.25 0.38
N VAL A 67 8.47 -8.87 1.58
CA VAL A 67 9.11 -7.79 2.35
C VAL A 67 9.60 -8.30 3.70
N MET A 68 8.69 -8.80 4.53
CA MET A 68 9.01 -9.04 5.94
C MET A 68 9.87 -10.28 6.17
N VAL A 69 9.61 -11.38 5.46
CA VAL A 69 10.48 -12.57 5.51
C VAL A 69 11.91 -12.21 5.05
N PRO A 70 12.12 -11.50 3.92
CA PRO A 70 13.44 -10.99 3.54
C PRO A 70 14.09 -10.07 4.59
N MET A 71 13.35 -9.13 5.19
CA MET A 71 13.89 -8.25 6.24
C MET A 71 14.35 -9.03 7.47
N ILE A 72 13.56 -10.01 7.92
CA ILE A 72 13.92 -10.89 9.05
C ILE A 72 15.17 -11.71 8.70
N ALA A 73 15.22 -12.29 7.49
CA ALA A 73 16.36 -13.05 7.01
C ALA A 73 17.63 -12.19 6.88
N ALA A 74 17.48 -10.91 6.54
CA ALA A 74 18.56 -9.92 6.48
C ALA A 74 19.01 -9.41 7.87
N GLY A 75 18.41 -9.89 8.96
CA GLY A 75 18.87 -9.62 10.33
C GLY A 75 18.17 -8.47 11.04
N MET A 76 16.88 -8.22 10.74
CA MET A 76 16.07 -7.23 11.48
C MET A 76 16.24 -7.38 13.01
N PRO A 77 16.73 -6.34 13.74
CA PRO A 77 17.07 -6.48 15.14
C PRO A 77 15.88 -6.74 16.06
N THR A 78 16.13 -7.43 17.17
CA THR A 78 15.15 -7.60 18.25
C THR A 78 14.69 -6.26 18.83
N GLY A 79 13.38 -6.10 18.97
CA GLY A 79 12.75 -4.86 19.43
C GLY A 79 12.34 -3.90 18.31
N THR A 80 12.78 -4.15 17.06
CA THR A 80 12.27 -3.42 15.90
C THR A 80 10.82 -3.79 15.66
N VAL A 81 9.97 -2.78 15.44
CA VAL A 81 8.59 -2.97 15.00
C VAL A 81 8.40 -2.34 13.63
N VAL A 82 7.87 -3.11 12.70
CA VAL A 82 7.48 -2.63 11.36
C VAL A 82 5.98 -2.78 11.21
N HIS A 83 5.30 -1.75 10.73
CA HIS A 83 3.86 -1.79 10.53
C HIS A 83 3.52 -2.04 9.07
N ALA A 84 2.46 -2.81 8.84
CA ALA A 84 1.93 -3.05 7.53
C ALA A 84 0.43 -2.73 7.54
N ILE A 85 0.03 -1.87 6.62
CA ILE A 85 -1.34 -1.44 6.38
C ILE A 85 -1.64 -1.83 4.94
N CYS A 86 -2.46 -2.86 4.82
CA CYS A 86 -2.78 -3.56 3.59
C CYS A 86 -4.19 -3.20 3.14
N GLU A 87 -4.50 -3.51 1.88
CA GLU A 87 -5.85 -3.35 1.33
C GLU A 87 -6.38 -1.92 1.53
N LYS A 88 -5.55 -0.92 1.19
CA LYS A 88 -5.86 0.52 1.26
C LYS A 88 -6.41 0.92 2.64
N GLY A 89 -5.80 0.38 3.70
CA GLY A 89 -6.19 0.71 5.05
C GLY A 89 -7.32 -0.13 5.62
N ALA A 90 -7.70 -1.28 5.05
CA ALA A 90 -8.69 -2.16 5.68
C ALA A 90 -8.06 -3.14 6.69
N VAL A 91 -6.87 -3.65 6.34
CA VAL A 91 -6.16 -4.70 7.06
C VAL A 91 -4.86 -4.14 7.60
N TRP A 92 -4.49 -4.45 8.84
CA TRP A 92 -3.24 -3.97 9.41
C TRP A 92 -2.68 -4.88 10.48
N PHE A 93 -1.38 -4.81 10.65
CA PHE A 93 -0.64 -5.64 11.59
C PHE A 93 0.78 -5.11 11.79
N SER A 94 1.46 -5.67 12.78
CA SER A 94 2.83 -5.30 13.13
C SER A 94 3.72 -6.52 13.08
N TYR A 95 4.95 -6.33 12.64
CA TYR A 95 5.99 -7.35 12.63
C TYR A 95 7.07 -7.04 13.64
N THR A 96 7.63 -8.11 14.18
CA THR A 96 8.90 -8.08 14.93
C THR A 96 9.88 -9.06 14.30
N SER A 97 11.11 -9.11 14.80
CA SER A 97 12.08 -10.13 14.37
C SER A 97 11.61 -11.57 14.66
N GLY A 98 10.63 -11.74 15.54
CA GLY A 98 9.97 -13.02 15.82
C GLY A 98 8.86 -13.39 14.83
N GLY A 99 8.55 -12.53 13.86
CA GLY A 99 7.48 -12.75 12.87
C GLY A 99 6.27 -11.83 13.03
N PRO A 100 5.16 -12.15 12.35
CA PRO A 100 3.96 -11.32 12.35
C PRO A 100 3.24 -11.38 13.71
N GLY A 101 2.73 -10.23 14.15
CA GLY A 101 1.71 -10.14 15.17
C GLY A 101 0.31 -10.47 14.62
N PRO A 102 -0.75 -10.29 15.44
CA PRO A 102 -2.13 -10.50 15.01
C PRO A 102 -2.50 -9.61 13.83
N ILE A 103 -3.27 -10.18 12.90
CA ILE A 103 -3.89 -9.43 11.81
C ILE A 103 -5.19 -8.81 12.31
N HIS A 104 -5.29 -7.50 12.14
CA HIS A 104 -6.49 -6.73 12.37
C HIS A 104 -7.16 -6.40 11.04
N MET A 105 -8.48 -6.40 11.05
CA MET A 105 -9.30 -6.10 9.88
C MET A 105 -10.51 -5.30 10.34
N ASP A 106 -10.84 -4.26 9.58
CA ASP A 106 -12.06 -3.50 9.79
C ASP A 106 -13.19 -4.13 8.99
N HIS A 107 -14.05 -4.85 9.70
CA HIS A 107 -15.16 -5.57 9.10
C HIS A 107 -16.26 -4.63 8.58
N GLU A 108 -16.32 -3.37 9.01
CA GLU A 108 -17.27 -2.40 8.47
C GLU A 108 -16.87 -1.90 7.07
N LEU A 109 -15.58 -2.02 6.73
CA LEU A 109 -15.04 -1.67 5.42
C LEU A 109 -15.02 -2.86 4.46
N ALA A 110 -15.29 -4.06 4.97
CA ALA A 110 -15.22 -5.27 4.19
C ALA A 110 -16.40 -5.40 3.23
N VAL A 111 -16.11 -5.85 2.02
CA VAL A 111 -17.11 -6.33 1.09
C VAL A 111 -17.85 -7.51 1.73
N PRO A 112 -19.20 -7.52 1.74
CA PRO A 112 -19.96 -8.60 2.35
C PRO A 112 -19.59 -9.95 1.75
N LYS A 113 -19.31 -10.94 2.62
CA LYS A 113 -18.83 -12.26 2.20
C LYS A 113 -19.73 -12.93 1.16
N ALA A 114 -21.05 -12.79 1.30
CA ALA A 114 -22.00 -13.39 0.36
C ALA A 114 -21.85 -12.83 -1.06
N TYR A 115 -21.61 -11.52 -1.20
CA TYR A 115 -21.32 -10.92 -2.49
C TYR A 115 -19.98 -11.40 -3.03
N GLY A 116 -18.92 -11.40 -2.21
CA GLY A 116 -17.60 -11.90 -2.64
C GLY A 116 -17.60 -13.37 -3.06
N ASP A 117 -18.36 -14.23 -2.38
CA ASP A 117 -18.53 -15.63 -2.76
C ASP A 117 -19.25 -15.80 -4.11
N ASP A 118 -20.24 -14.95 -4.39
CA ASP A 118 -20.94 -14.94 -5.68
C ASP A 118 -20.05 -14.40 -6.81
N VAL A 119 -19.23 -13.37 -6.56
CA VAL A 119 -18.22 -12.90 -7.51
C VAL A 119 -17.20 -14.01 -7.80
N ARG A 120 -16.69 -14.69 -6.77
CA ARG A 120 -15.77 -15.84 -6.94
C ARG A 120 -16.38 -16.91 -7.86
N ARG A 121 -17.65 -17.25 -7.63
CA ARG A 121 -18.38 -18.23 -8.45
C ARG A 121 -18.56 -17.76 -9.89
N MET A 122 -18.99 -16.52 -10.08
CA MET A 122 -19.15 -15.90 -11.40
C MET A 122 -17.82 -15.90 -12.17
N VAL A 123 -16.71 -15.54 -11.53
CA VAL A 123 -15.38 -15.61 -12.16
C VAL A 123 -15.04 -17.04 -12.58
N ALA A 124 -15.29 -18.02 -11.70
CA ALA A 124 -14.99 -19.42 -12.01
C ALA A 124 -15.89 -20.03 -13.12
N GLU A 125 -17.14 -19.60 -13.22
CA GLU A 125 -18.12 -20.14 -14.18
C GLU A 125 -18.03 -19.45 -15.55
N ASP A 126 -17.90 -18.12 -15.55
CA ASP A 126 -18.11 -17.30 -16.76
C ASP A 126 -16.80 -16.67 -17.27
N TYR A 127 -15.83 -16.37 -16.39
CA TYR A 127 -14.65 -15.56 -16.73
C TYR A 127 -13.28 -16.23 -16.56
N ALA A 128 -13.25 -17.50 -16.16
CA ALA A 128 -12.03 -18.22 -15.79
C ALA A 128 -10.99 -18.37 -16.92
N ALA A 129 -11.38 -18.10 -18.17
CA ALA A 129 -10.46 -18.09 -19.30
C ALA A 129 -9.58 -16.82 -19.35
N HIS A 130 -10.00 -15.72 -18.72
CA HIS A 130 -9.35 -14.41 -18.82
C HIS A 130 -8.81 -13.89 -17.50
N MET A 131 -9.48 -14.24 -16.39
CA MET A 131 -9.21 -13.67 -15.08
C MET A 131 -9.47 -14.67 -13.95
N PHE A 132 -8.89 -14.40 -12.78
CA PHE A 132 -9.04 -15.19 -11.57
C PHE A 132 -9.35 -14.33 -10.35
N PHE A 133 -10.05 -14.90 -9.38
CA PHE A 133 -10.32 -14.26 -8.10
C PHE A 133 -9.08 -14.33 -7.20
N ASP A 134 -8.61 -13.18 -6.69
CA ASP A 134 -7.49 -13.14 -5.74
C ASP A 134 -7.96 -13.58 -4.35
N GLU A 135 -7.62 -14.80 -3.98
CA GLU A 135 -7.96 -15.40 -2.69
C GLU A 135 -7.19 -14.81 -1.50
N THR A 136 -6.23 -13.91 -1.74
CA THR A 136 -5.39 -13.34 -0.67
C THR A 136 -5.97 -12.09 -0.03
N LYS A 137 -6.93 -11.41 -0.69
CA LYS A 137 -7.61 -10.23 -0.12
C LYS A 137 -8.63 -10.64 0.94
N ARG A 138 -8.75 -9.83 1.99
CA ARG A 138 -9.63 -10.08 3.14
C ARG A 138 -10.84 -9.16 3.18
N ALA A 139 -10.63 -7.88 2.86
CA ALA A 139 -11.63 -6.83 3.00
C ALA A 139 -12.18 -6.36 1.64
N MET A 140 -11.37 -6.42 0.58
CA MET A 140 -11.82 -6.15 -0.78
C MET A 140 -11.94 -7.43 -1.59
N VAL A 141 -12.68 -7.37 -2.69
CA VAL A 141 -12.64 -8.37 -3.75
C VAL A 141 -11.69 -7.87 -4.83
N SER A 142 -10.78 -8.70 -5.29
CA SER A 142 -9.91 -8.38 -6.43
C SER A 142 -10.02 -9.52 -7.44
N VAL A 143 -10.19 -9.15 -8.71
CA VAL A 143 -10.20 -10.09 -9.83
C VAL A 143 -9.11 -9.67 -10.80
N GLU A 144 -8.10 -10.52 -10.96
CA GLU A 144 -6.87 -10.23 -11.71
C GLU A 144 -6.83 -10.97 -13.06
N GLN A 145 -6.19 -10.34 -14.05
CA GLN A 145 -5.89 -10.93 -15.36
C GLN A 145 -4.96 -12.16 -15.24
N HIS A 146 -5.22 -13.19 -16.04
CA HIS A 146 -4.29 -14.30 -16.23
C HIS A 146 -3.04 -13.89 -17.04
N LEU A 147 -1.86 -14.34 -16.61
CA LEU A 147 -0.57 -13.96 -17.22
C LEU A 147 -0.40 -14.41 -18.68
N ASP A 148 -1.10 -15.47 -19.09
CA ASP A 148 -1.05 -16.03 -20.44
C ASP A 148 -2.11 -15.44 -21.39
N VAL A 149 -2.95 -14.54 -20.89
CA VAL A 149 -3.99 -13.85 -21.65
C VAL A 149 -3.45 -12.51 -22.14
N SER A 150 -3.76 -12.14 -23.38
CA SER A 150 -3.35 -10.83 -23.91
C SER A 150 -4.10 -9.72 -23.18
N ASN A 151 -3.46 -8.56 -22.98
CA ASN A 151 -4.12 -7.45 -22.28
C ASN A 151 -5.35 -6.94 -23.04
N ASP A 152 -5.30 -6.90 -24.38
CA ASP A 152 -6.45 -6.48 -25.19
C ASP A 152 -7.67 -7.41 -25.01
N ASP A 153 -7.44 -8.74 -24.96
CA ASP A 153 -8.51 -9.72 -24.72
C ASP A 153 -9.06 -9.58 -23.30
N TYR A 154 -8.18 -9.40 -22.31
CA TYR A 154 -8.58 -9.16 -20.92
C TYR A 154 -9.44 -7.90 -20.78
N LEU A 155 -9.03 -6.77 -21.35
CA LEU A 155 -9.76 -5.50 -21.25
C LEU A 155 -11.14 -5.55 -21.92
N ALA A 156 -11.31 -6.40 -22.95
CA ALA A 156 -12.62 -6.66 -23.54
C ALA A 156 -13.54 -7.42 -22.58
N GLU A 157 -13.00 -8.45 -21.92
CA GLU A 157 -13.74 -9.28 -20.98
C GLU A 157 -14.01 -8.57 -19.64
N GLN A 158 -13.07 -7.78 -19.14
CA GLN A 158 -13.17 -7.00 -17.90
C GLN A 158 -14.41 -6.10 -17.93
N LYS A 159 -14.73 -5.47 -19.06
CA LYS A 159 -15.92 -4.62 -19.18
C LYS A 159 -17.23 -5.39 -18.98
N LEU A 160 -17.27 -6.65 -19.40
CA LEU A 160 -18.43 -7.52 -19.18
C LEU A 160 -18.49 -7.91 -17.70
N PHE A 161 -17.36 -8.33 -17.13
CA PHE A 161 -17.24 -8.65 -15.72
C PHE A 161 -17.66 -7.49 -14.82
N ASP A 162 -17.18 -6.26 -15.08
CA ASP A 162 -17.48 -5.08 -14.27
C ASP A 162 -19.00 -4.77 -14.28
N ALA A 163 -19.65 -4.92 -15.43
CA ALA A 163 -21.09 -4.73 -15.56
C ALA A 163 -21.89 -5.78 -14.77
N ASP A 164 -21.49 -7.05 -14.88
CA ASP A 164 -22.15 -8.16 -14.18
C ASP A 164 -21.89 -8.10 -12.66
N ALA A 165 -20.69 -7.70 -12.24
CA ALA A 165 -20.34 -7.49 -10.83
C ALA A 165 -21.13 -6.33 -10.21
N LEU A 166 -21.37 -5.25 -10.98
CA LEU A 166 -22.20 -4.14 -10.55
C LEU A 166 -23.69 -4.55 -10.43
N GLU A 167 -24.22 -5.31 -11.40
CA GLU A 167 -25.58 -5.84 -11.31
C GLU A 167 -25.73 -6.77 -10.09
N LEU A 168 -24.76 -7.65 -9.88
CA LEU A 168 -24.72 -8.56 -8.74
C LEU A 168 -24.74 -7.79 -7.41
N MET A 169 -24.07 -6.63 -7.35
CA MET A 169 -24.04 -5.80 -6.13
C MET A 169 -25.45 -5.28 -5.79
N GLY A 170 -26.20 -4.85 -6.81
CA GLY A 170 -27.60 -4.47 -6.66
C GLY A 170 -28.50 -5.63 -6.18
N ARG A 171 -28.24 -6.87 -6.62
CA ARG A 171 -28.97 -8.07 -6.14
C ARG A 171 -28.72 -8.37 -4.65
N HIS A 172 -27.57 -7.97 -4.13
CA HIS A 172 -27.24 -8.02 -2.69
C HIS A 172 -27.77 -6.81 -1.91
N GLY A 173 -28.47 -5.87 -2.57
CA GLY A 173 -29.00 -4.66 -1.94
C GLY A 173 -27.93 -3.62 -1.59
N LEU A 174 -26.77 -3.69 -2.25
CA LEU A 174 -25.64 -2.79 -2.06
C LEU A 174 -25.59 -1.77 -3.21
N SER A 175 -25.05 -0.58 -2.95
CA SER A 175 -24.85 0.47 -3.96
C SER A 175 -23.36 0.58 -4.31
N ALA A 176 -23.06 0.61 -5.60
CA ALA A 176 -21.70 0.81 -6.12
C ALA A 176 -21.67 1.68 -7.37
N ALA A 177 -20.51 2.27 -7.63
CA ALA A 177 -20.21 3.00 -8.85
C ALA A 177 -18.92 2.45 -9.51
N LEU A 178 -18.85 2.54 -10.84
CA LEU A 178 -17.64 2.22 -11.62
C LEU A 178 -16.75 3.46 -11.72
N LEU A 179 -15.47 3.34 -11.34
CA LEU A 179 -14.58 4.49 -11.17
C LEU A 179 -14.23 5.19 -12.50
N ASP A 180 -14.27 4.48 -13.62
CA ASP A 180 -13.93 5.00 -14.96
C ASP A 180 -15.01 5.93 -15.57
N HIS A 181 -16.06 6.25 -14.80
CA HIS A 181 -17.14 7.17 -15.14
C HIS A 181 -17.38 8.25 -14.07
N HIS A 182 -16.32 8.79 -13.46
CA HIS A 182 -16.42 10.04 -12.70
C HIS A 182 -16.52 11.25 -13.65
N ALA A 183 -17.75 11.50 -14.13
CA ALA A 183 -18.11 12.89 -14.43
C ALA A 183 -17.91 13.71 -13.14
N PRO A 184 -17.46 14.97 -13.21
CA PRO A 184 -17.18 15.81 -12.03
C PRO A 184 -18.41 16.12 -11.12
N GLU A 185 -19.53 15.42 -11.31
CA GLU A 185 -20.77 15.50 -10.53
C GLU A 185 -21.44 14.12 -10.31
N SER A 186 -20.71 12.99 -10.32
CA SER A 186 -21.29 11.69 -9.93
C SER A 186 -21.46 11.63 -8.41
N ASP A 187 -22.72 11.52 -7.97
CA ASP A 187 -23.16 11.51 -6.56
C ASP A 187 -22.29 10.63 -5.64
N ASP A 188 -21.87 11.19 -4.50
CA ASP A 188 -21.15 10.56 -3.38
C ASP A 188 -21.99 9.49 -2.62
N ALA A 189 -23.00 8.89 -3.27
CA ALA A 189 -24.04 8.10 -2.62
C ALA A 189 -23.77 6.58 -2.60
N ALA A 190 -22.72 6.10 -3.27
CA ALA A 190 -22.39 4.68 -3.30
C ALA A 190 -21.50 4.28 -2.11
N ASP A 191 -21.83 3.16 -1.45
CA ASP A 191 -21.03 2.63 -0.34
C ASP A 191 -19.77 1.89 -0.83
N TYR A 192 -19.80 1.40 -2.07
CA TYR A 192 -18.73 0.65 -2.71
C TYR A 192 -18.35 1.23 -4.07
N ARG A 193 -17.20 0.83 -4.60
CA ARG A 193 -16.75 1.14 -5.95
C ARG A 193 -16.14 -0.08 -6.62
N LEU A 194 -16.27 -0.12 -7.93
CA LEU A 194 -15.48 -0.97 -8.81
C LEU A 194 -14.37 -0.09 -9.42
N ASP A 195 -13.13 -0.47 -9.21
CA ASP A 195 -11.92 0.24 -9.61
C ASP A 195 -11.14 -0.63 -10.61
N PRO A 196 -11.52 -0.58 -11.91
CA PRO A 196 -10.81 -1.30 -12.96
C PRO A 196 -9.45 -0.66 -13.23
N THR A 197 -8.42 -1.49 -13.29
CA THR A 197 -7.05 -1.17 -13.69
C THR A 197 -6.69 -1.95 -14.94
N ILE A 198 -5.48 -1.74 -15.45
CA ILE A 198 -4.96 -2.41 -16.65
C ILE A 198 -4.97 -3.95 -16.51
N ILE A 199 -4.86 -4.48 -15.29
CA ILE A 199 -4.69 -5.94 -15.04
C ILE A 199 -5.61 -6.49 -13.95
N SER A 200 -6.49 -5.69 -13.37
CA SER A 200 -7.40 -6.14 -12.31
C SER A 200 -8.64 -5.26 -12.21
N THR A 201 -9.70 -5.76 -11.58
CA THR A 201 -10.77 -4.93 -11.02
C THR A 201 -10.81 -5.16 -9.51
N ASP A 202 -10.61 -4.09 -8.74
CA ASP A 202 -10.84 -4.08 -7.29
C ASP A 202 -12.28 -3.65 -6.99
N ILE A 203 -12.96 -4.36 -6.09
CA ILE A 203 -14.28 -4.02 -5.57
C ILE A 203 -14.15 -3.78 -4.07
N GLU A 204 -14.44 -2.57 -3.63
CA GLU A 204 -14.06 -2.11 -2.31
C GLU A 204 -14.99 -1.01 -1.77
N SER A 205 -14.99 -0.81 -0.45
CA SER A 205 -15.68 0.31 0.19
C SER A 205 -15.07 1.64 -0.28
N VAL A 206 -15.90 2.64 -0.56
CA VAL A 206 -15.42 3.98 -0.97
C VAL A 206 -14.56 4.66 0.10
N ARG A 207 -14.70 4.23 1.36
CA ARG A 207 -13.93 4.71 2.51
C ARG A 207 -12.50 4.16 2.54
N LEU A 208 -12.15 3.19 1.70
CA LEU A 208 -10.80 2.68 1.59
C LEU A 208 -9.91 3.63 0.79
N GLY A 209 -8.68 3.81 1.24
CA GLY A 209 -7.77 4.79 0.66
C GLY A 209 -6.43 4.88 1.39
N LYS A 210 -5.46 5.49 0.70
CA LYS A 210 -4.11 5.70 1.25
C LYS A 210 -4.10 6.71 2.39
N ASP A 211 -5.08 7.61 2.44
CA ASP A 211 -5.36 8.52 3.55
C ASP A 211 -5.80 7.78 4.82
N LEU A 212 -6.72 6.81 4.73
CA LEU A 212 -7.09 5.93 5.85
C LEU A 212 -5.86 5.15 6.35
N GLY A 213 -5.01 4.70 5.43
CA GLY A 213 -3.75 4.07 5.81
C GLY A 213 -2.80 5.03 6.55
N ALA A 214 -2.74 6.30 6.15
CA ALA A 214 -1.94 7.30 6.85
C ALA A 214 -2.48 7.57 8.27
N SER A 215 -3.80 7.65 8.46
CA SER A 215 -4.39 7.84 9.79
C SER A 215 -4.05 6.68 10.72
N ARG A 216 -4.17 5.44 10.23
CA ARG A 216 -3.81 4.23 10.98
C ARG A 216 -2.33 4.18 11.31
N ALA A 217 -1.45 4.62 10.41
CA ALA A 217 -0.02 4.69 10.68
C ALA A 217 0.27 5.61 11.88
N VAL A 218 -0.38 6.78 11.93
CA VAL A 218 -0.26 7.71 13.06
C VAL A 218 -0.78 7.08 14.35
N GLU A 219 -1.94 6.42 14.32
CA GLU A 219 -2.52 5.74 15.48
C GLU A 219 -1.61 4.62 16.03
N LEU A 220 -1.02 3.81 15.14
CA LEU A 220 -0.12 2.72 15.51
C LEU A 220 1.15 3.24 16.18
N LEU A 221 1.74 4.32 15.65
CA LEU A 221 2.91 4.95 16.28
C LEU A 221 2.54 5.62 17.61
N ALA A 222 1.40 6.33 17.68
CA ALA A 222 0.94 6.96 18.90
C ALA A 222 0.67 5.94 20.01
N ALA A 223 0.14 4.76 19.69
CA ALA A 223 -0.05 3.65 20.63
C ALA A 223 1.27 3.11 21.21
N GLN A 224 2.39 3.35 20.52
CA GLN A 224 3.75 3.05 21.01
C GLN A 224 4.41 4.24 21.72
N GLY A 225 3.71 5.38 21.84
CA GLY A 225 4.27 6.61 22.38
C GLY A 225 5.27 7.30 21.44
N ILE A 226 5.18 7.03 20.13
CA ILE A 226 6.06 7.60 19.10
C ILE A 226 5.33 8.74 18.40
N THR A 227 5.99 9.89 18.28
CA THR A 227 5.53 11.03 17.47
C THR A 227 6.70 11.56 16.63
N PRO A 228 6.79 11.19 15.35
CA PRO A 228 7.91 11.61 14.50
C PRO A 228 7.90 13.12 14.26
N GLN A 229 9.08 13.72 14.13
CA GLN A 229 9.23 15.14 13.81
C GLN A 229 8.87 15.44 12.35
N ALA A 230 9.03 14.47 11.46
CA ALA A 230 8.69 14.57 10.05
C ALA A 230 8.30 13.22 9.45
N TRP A 231 7.52 13.26 8.38
CA TRP A 231 7.14 12.10 7.58
C TRP A 231 7.79 12.16 6.20
N ARG A 232 8.12 10.99 5.68
CA ARG A 232 8.42 10.77 4.26
C ARG A 232 7.45 9.75 3.74
N THR A 233 6.59 10.19 2.82
CA THR A 233 5.71 9.29 2.07
C THR A 233 6.34 8.99 0.72
N VAL A 234 6.23 7.77 0.21
CA VAL A 234 6.76 7.40 -1.11
C VAL A 234 5.69 6.64 -1.88
N GLY A 235 5.46 6.99 -3.14
CA GLY A 235 4.45 6.36 -3.99
C GLY A 235 4.71 6.56 -5.48
N ASP A 236 4.06 5.75 -6.31
CA ASP A 236 4.21 5.77 -7.77
C ASP A 236 2.90 6.11 -8.51
N SER A 237 1.82 6.35 -7.76
CA SER A 237 0.50 6.64 -8.29
C SER A 237 -0.09 7.94 -7.74
N ARG A 238 -1.14 8.44 -8.40
CA ARG A 238 -1.93 9.58 -7.92
C ARG A 238 -2.55 9.35 -6.55
N THR A 239 -2.95 8.12 -6.27
CA THR A 239 -3.63 7.79 -5.01
C THR A 239 -2.68 7.85 -3.82
N ASP A 240 -1.37 7.68 -4.03
CA ASP A 240 -0.38 7.71 -2.95
C ASP A 240 -0.15 9.09 -2.36
N TYR A 241 -0.46 10.15 -3.13
CA TYR A 241 -0.46 11.51 -2.62
C TYR A 241 -1.43 11.69 -1.45
N ALA A 242 -2.50 10.89 -1.39
CA ALA A 242 -3.47 10.94 -0.29
C ALA A 242 -2.82 10.65 1.08
N MET A 243 -1.70 9.92 1.13
CA MET A 243 -0.92 9.77 2.36
C MET A 243 -0.38 11.10 2.86
N ALA A 244 0.29 11.84 1.98
CA ALA A 244 0.90 13.12 2.31
C ALA A 244 -0.15 14.22 2.50
N ASP A 245 -1.22 14.21 1.69
CA ASP A 245 -2.36 15.09 1.88
C ASP A 245 -2.94 14.91 3.28
N TRP A 246 -3.26 13.68 3.69
CA TRP A 246 -3.82 13.42 5.01
C TRP A 246 -2.89 13.88 6.12
N LEU A 247 -1.59 13.55 6.04
CA LEU A 247 -0.60 13.97 7.03
C LEU A 247 -0.50 15.50 7.12
N HIS A 248 -0.43 16.20 5.99
CA HIS A 248 -0.35 17.65 5.95
C HIS A 248 -1.60 18.32 6.53
N HIS A 249 -2.80 17.85 6.17
CA HIS A 249 -4.06 18.37 6.70
C HIS A 249 -4.22 18.14 8.22
N ASN A 250 -3.49 17.18 8.78
CA ASN A 250 -3.45 16.89 10.21
C ASN A 250 -2.17 17.44 10.88
N ASP A 251 -1.63 18.54 10.36
CA ASP A 251 -0.50 19.31 10.92
C ASP A 251 0.82 18.53 11.06
N HIS A 252 0.99 17.42 10.34
CA HIS A 252 2.27 16.72 10.28
C HIS A 252 3.19 17.33 9.22
N SER A 253 4.45 17.57 9.59
CA SER A 253 5.50 17.91 8.63
C SER A 253 5.76 16.72 7.70
N VAL A 254 5.56 16.89 6.39
CA VAL A 254 5.64 15.81 5.42
C VAL A 254 6.33 16.26 4.13
N LYS A 255 7.05 15.34 3.51
CA LYS A 255 7.45 15.42 2.10
C LYS A 255 6.98 14.16 1.38
N HIS A 256 6.51 14.32 0.15
CA HIS A 256 6.16 13.21 -0.71
C HIS A 256 7.27 12.95 -1.71
N ILE A 257 7.59 11.67 -1.94
CA ILE A 257 8.55 11.24 -2.94
C ILE A 257 7.74 10.56 -4.04
N ASP A 258 7.71 11.18 -5.21
CA ASP A 258 7.09 10.64 -6.41
C ASP A 258 8.15 9.86 -7.20
N VAL A 259 7.98 8.54 -7.26
CA VAL A 259 8.89 7.66 -8.00
C VAL A 259 8.45 7.44 -9.45
N ARG A 260 7.40 8.12 -9.92
CA ARG A 260 6.91 8.06 -11.31
C ARG A 260 6.47 9.45 -11.82
N PRO A 261 7.39 10.44 -11.86
CA PRO A 261 7.04 11.82 -12.16
C PRO A 261 6.59 12.06 -13.61
N ALA A 262 6.81 11.11 -14.52
CA ALA A 262 6.44 11.21 -15.94
C ALA A 262 4.92 11.36 -16.16
N ASP A 263 4.10 10.90 -15.21
CA ASP A 263 2.64 11.10 -15.24
C ASP A 263 2.25 12.55 -14.88
N GLY A 264 3.23 13.39 -14.54
CA GLY A 264 3.13 14.77 -14.07
C GLY A 264 3.24 14.86 -12.54
N VAL A 265 3.80 15.92 -11.98
CA VAL A 265 3.84 16.12 -10.51
C VAL A 265 2.76 17.13 -10.11
N PRO A 266 1.81 16.80 -9.21
CA PRO A 266 0.76 17.72 -8.78
C PRO A 266 1.36 18.88 -7.97
N ASN A 267 0.78 20.07 -8.12
CA ASN A 267 1.10 21.18 -7.24
C ASN A 267 0.47 20.94 -5.86
N LYS A 268 1.32 20.81 -4.82
CA LYS A 268 0.92 20.47 -3.45
C LYS A 268 1.43 21.52 -2.45
N PRO A 269 0.77 21.69 -1.29
CA PRO A 269 1.19 22.63 -0.25
C PRO A 269 2.39 22.15 0.58
N TYR A 270 2.96 21.00 0.23
CA TYR A 270 4.14 20.38 0.84
C TYR A 270 5.14 20.01 -0.27
N ASP A 271 6.41 19.79 0.11
CA ASP A 271 7.45 19.44 -0.86
C ASP A 271 7.15 18.07 -1.49
N VAL A 272 7.20 18.03 -2.83
CA VAL A 272 7.23 16.81 -3.62
C VAL A 272 8.61 16.68 -4.23
N LEU A 273 9.28 15.57 -3.95
CA LEU A 273 10.63 15.26 -4.42
C LEU A 273 10.58 14.12 -5.42
N THR A 274 11.55 14.08 -6.32
CA THR A 274 11.74 13.04 -7.32
C THR A 274 13.20 12.63 -7.36
N ALA A 275 13.57 11.64 -8.18
CA ALA A 275 14.97 11.22 -8.32
C ALA A 275 15.91 12.37 -8.74
N THR A 276 15.41 13.40 -9.44
CA THR A 276 16.21 14.57 -9.83
C THR A 276 16.65 15.41 -8.64
N ASP A 277 15.90 15.40 -7.54
CA ASP A 277 16.29 16.09 -6.29
C ASP A 277 17.47 15.41 -5.59
N LEU A 278 17.76 14.15 -5.92
CA LEU A 278 19.00 13.44 -5.54
C LEU A 278 20.13 13.62 -6.58
N GLY A 279 19.90 14.40 -7.64
CA GLY A 279 20.83 14.58 -8.75
C GLY A 279 20.88 13.39 -9.71
N LEU A 280 19.86 12.53 -9.71
CA LEU A 280 19.72 11.40 -10.63
C LEU A 280 18.94 11.80 -11.89
N GLY A 281 18.98 10.95 -12.92
CA GLY A 281 18.23 11.16 -14.16
C GLY A 281 16.73 10.98 -13.97
N GLU A 282 15.94 11.57 -14.88
CA GLU A 282 14.48 11.42 -14.93
C GLU A 282 14.03 9.99 -15.25
N ASP A 283 14.93 9.17 -15.79
CA ASP A 283 14.74 7.75 -16.08
C ASP A 283 14.89 6.85 -14.84
N VAL A 284 15.39 7.39 -13.72
CA VAL A 284 15.43 6.68 -12.44
C VAL A 284 14.06 6.80 -11.78
N ILE A 285 13.27 5.73 -11.87
CA ILE A 285 11.87 5.66 -11.43
C ILE A 285 11.62 4.40 -10.59
N HIS A 286 10.39 4.26 -10.10
CA HIS A 286 9.91 3.10 -9.33
C HIS A 286 10.88 2.70 -8.22
N ASP A 287 11.29 1.44 -8.19
CA ASP A 287 12.03 0.86 -7.07
C ASP A 287 13.50 1.30 -7.09
N ASP A 288 14.02 1.72 -8.26
CA ASP A 288 15.33 2.37 -8.34
C ASP A 288 15.32 3.75 -7.66
N ALA A 289 14.28 4.56 -7.90
CA ALA A 289 14.13 5.84 -7.23
C ALA A 289 13.82 5.67 -5.73
N GLY A 290 12.92 4.75 -5.39
CA GLY A 290 12.60 4.44 -3.99
C GLY A 290 13.83 3.96 -3.21
N GLY A 291 14.60 3.04 -3.78
CA GLY A 291 15.87 2.57 -3.22
C GLY A 291 16.90 3.69 -3.07
N ALA A 292 17.00 4.62 -4.03
CA ALA A 292 17.90 5.76 -3.93
C ALA A 292 17.57 6.69 -2.76
N PHE A 293 16.28 6.97 -2.51
CA PHE A 293 15.86 7.76 -1.35
C PHE A 293 16.11 7.05 -0.02
N LEU A 294 15.81 5.75 0.07
CA LEU A 294 16.11 4.94 1.27
C LEU A 294 17.61 4.98 1.60
N ARG A 295 18.45 4.79 0.58
CA ARG A 295 19.91 4.89 0.72
C ARG A 295 20.35 6.28 1.17
N SER A 296 19.83 7.33 0.55
CA SER A 296 20.14 8.72 0.90
C SER A 296 19.82 9.02 2.36
N TRP A 297 18.65 8.58 2.85
CA TRP A 297 18.30 8.75 4.26
C TRP A 297 19.19 7.92 5.18
N ARG A 298 19.54 6.69 4.79
CA ARG A 298 20.48 5.86 5.56
C ARG A 298 21.84 6.53 5.68
N GLU A 299 22.37 7.07 4.60
CA GLU A 299 23.68 7.75 4.58
C GLU A 299 23.66 9.03 5.44
N ALA A 300 22.56 9.77 5.41
CA ALA A 300 22.36 10.95 6.25
C ALA A 300 22.32 10.66 7.76
N LEU A 301 22.10 9.41 8.18
CA LEU A 301 22.15 9.01 9.59
C LEU A 301 23.58 8.73 10.11
N VAL A 302 24.51 8.45 9.20
CA VAL A 302 25.90 8.08 9.54
C VAL A 302 26.84 9.29 9.53
N GLY A 303 26.44 10.37 8.84
CA GLY A 303 27.14 11.66 8.82
C GLY A 303 26.80 12.55 10.01
#